data_AF-A0A6J6AZH7-F1
#
_entry.id   AF-A0A6J6AZH7-F1
#
_cell.length_a   1.000
_cell.length_b   1.000
_cell.length_c   1.000
_cell.angle_alpha   90.00
_cell.angle_beta   90.00
_cell.angle_gamma   90.00
#
_symmetry.space_group_name_H-M   'P 1'
#
loop_
_entity.id
_entity.type
_entity.pdbx_description
1 polymer ?
#
loop_
_entity_poly.entity_id
_entity_poly.type
_entity_poly.pdbx_seq_one_letter_code
_entity_poly.pdbx_strand_id
1 'polypeptide(L)'
;MYTQNGTIVIEGRKGTGPIQKKSVAPAPRKPRAPVVRKTVKPTVKPKPKPKVVTSTKKPIVKKRVRTSSSAPATSLSDKLVEMLPTAGIAYSPSFSPLIQVPVYFWSDIPLLVTKNIEIVGEIVEVRLKPTFLWHFGDGVIFLTKKSGGPFPDGEVRHSYSRAGHYVIQLITSWDGEFTVQGVTSRIPGKIESVSALPISVVAAPSRFSPPVLFKR
;
A
#
# COMPACT_ATOMS: atom_id res chain seq x y z
N MET A 1 -19.21 -4.15 14.51
CA MET A 1 -17.82 -3.88 14.08
C MET A 1 -16.86 -4.55 15.04
N TYR A 2 -15.84 -5.22 14.52
CA TYR A 2 -14.66 -5.61 15.29
C TYR A 2 -13.42 -5.58 14.38
N THR A 3 -12.25 -5.43 15.00
CA THR A 3 -10.96 -5.56 14.31
C THR A 3 -10.45 -6.99 14.46
N GLN A 4 -10.13 -7.64 13.35
CA GLN A 4 -9.48 -8.94 13.35
C GLN A 4 -8.22 -8.84 12.49
N ASN A 5 -7.07 -9.17 13.07
CA ASN A 5 -5.76 -9.18 12.39
C ASN A 5 -5.40 -7.86 11.66
N GLY A 6 -5.86 -6.70 12.18
CA GLY A 6 -5.62 -5.39 11.59
C GLY A 6 -6.60 -4.95 10.50
N THR A 7 -7.56 -5.80 10.11
CA THR A 7 -8.63 -5.48 9.15
C THR A 7 -9.95 -5.21 9.89
N ILE A 8 -10.71 -4.20 9.45
CA ILE A 8 -12.04 -3.88 9.99
C ILE A 8 -13.07 -4.81 9.35
N VAL A 9 -13.81 -5.56 10.17
CA VAL A 9 -14.93 -6.39 9.71
C VAL A 9 -16.24 -5.86 10.30
N ILE A 10 -17.21 -5.61 9.42
CA ILE A 10 -18.54 -5.07 9.76
C ILE A 10 -19.58 -6.18 9.62
N GLU A 11 -19.66 -7.09 10.60
CA GLU A 11 -20.75 -8.07 10.68
C GLU A 11 -21.99 -7.42 11.33
N GLY A 12 -23.10 -7.38 10.58
CA GLY A 12 -24.40 -6.89 11.08
C GLY A 12 -25.18 -7.99 11.80
N ARG A 13 -25.13 -8.03 13.13
CA ARG A 13 -25.97 -8.94 13.95
C ARG A 13 -27.09 -8.20 14.67
N LYS A 14 -28.32 -8.68 14.48
CA LYS A 14 -29.52 -8.26 15.20
C LYS A 14 -29.75 -9.20 16.39
N GLY A 15 -29.63 -8.70 17.62
CA GLY A 15 -30.13 -9.37 18.84
C GLY A 15 -29.09 -9.77 19.90
N THR A 16 -29.39 -9.40 21.16
CA THR A 16 -28.88 -9.93 22.45
C THR A 16 -27.38 -10.17 22.63
N GLY A 17 -26.73 -9.28 23.39
CA GLY A 17 -25.31 -9.38 23.76
C GLY A 17 -24.99 -10.46 24.82
N PRO A 18 -23.76 -11.00 24.84
CA PRO A 18 -23.36 -12.09 25.73
C PRO A 18 -22.87 -11.62 27.12
N ILE A 19 -23.18 -12.45 28.11
CA ILE A 19 -22.86 -12.26 29.54
C ILE A 19 -21.36 -12.43 29.82
N GLN A 20 -20.77 -11.51 30.60
CA GLN A 20 -19.40 -11.67 31.12
C GLN A 20 -19.35 -12.75 32.21
N LYS A 21 -18.65 -13.87 31.94
CA LYS A 21 -18.22 -14.80 33.00
C LYS A 21 -16.83 -14.40 33.49
N LYS A 22 -16.72 -14.05 34.78
CA LYS A 22 -15.43 -13.79 35.44
C LYS A 22 -14.54 -15.03 35.37
N SER A 23 -13.31 -14.87 34.91
CA SER A 23 -12.26 -15.88 35.01
C SER A 23 -11.66 -15.88 36.42
N VAL A 24 -11.64 -17.04 37.08
CA VAL A 24 -10.90 -17.27 38.33
C VAL A 24 -9.66 -18.07 37.99
N ALA A 25 -8.48 -17.55 38.35
CA ALA A 25 -7.20 -18.21 38.12
C ALA A 25 -6.91 -19.31 39.17
N PRO A 26 -6.52 -20.53 38.77
CA PRO A 26 -6.03 -21.54 39.71
C PRO A 26 -4.56 -21.29 40.10
N ALA A 27 -4.25 -21.44 41.40
CA ALA A 27 -2.89 -21.32 41.94
C ALA A 27 -1.99 -22.54 41.59
N PRO A 28 -0.66 -22.38 41.52
CA PRO A 28 0.26 -23.43 41.08
C PRO A 28 0.50 -24.52 42.14
N ARG A 29 0.62 -25.78 41.71
CA ARG A 29 1.07 -26.91 42.54
C ARG A 29 2.51 -27.34 42.21
N LYS A 30 3.26 -27.68 43.26
CA LYS A 30 4.69 -28.07 43.22
C LYS A 30 4.91 -29.45 42.57
N PRO A 31 6.08 -29.72 41.97
CA PRO A 31 6.39 -30.99 41.32
C PRO A 31 6.74 -32.10 42.32
N ARG A 32 6.57 -33.37 41.92
CA ARG A 32 7.10 -34.55 42.63
C ARG A 32 7.83 -35.47 41.66
N ALA A 33 8.98 -36.01 42.10
CA ALA A 33 9.99 -36.70 41.30
C ALA A 33 9.60 -38.16 40.93
N PRO A 34 10.30 -38.82 39.99
CA PRO A 34 9.80 -40.00 39.27
C PRO A 34 10.10 -41.34 39.94
N VAL A 35 9.35 -42.38 39.54
CA VAL A 35 9.63 -43.79 39.89
C VAL A 35 10.10 -44.54 38.64
N VAL A 36 11.25 -45.20 38.74
CA VAL A 36 11.90 -45.96 37.65
C VAL A 36 11.79 -47.46 37.91
N ARG A 37 11.51 -48.26 36.86
CA ARG A 37 11.74 -49.73 36.84
C ARG A 37 12.38 -50.19 35.52
N LYS A 38 13.08 -51.32 35.59
CA LYS A 38 13.89 -51.97 34.53
C LYS A 38 13.55 -53.50 34.51
N THR A 39 14.01 -54.38 33.60
CA THR A 39 15.01 -54.30 32.51
C THR A 39 14.76 -55.42 31.47
N VAL A 40 15.35 -55.29 30.25
CA VAL A 40 15.86 -56.40 29.38
C VAL A 40 14.87 -57.26 28.54
N LYS A 41 15.39 -57.71 27.37
CA LYS A 41 14.82 -58.49 26.23
C LYS A 41 14.99 -60.03 26.44
N PRO A 42 14.82 -60.99 25.46
CA PRO A 42 14.29 -60.97 24.06
C PRO A 42 13.34 -62.18 23.69
N THR A 43 13.13 -62.43 22.37
CA THR A 43 12.97 -63.75 21.66
C THR A 43 11.61 -64.16 20.99
N VAL A 44 11.42 -63.78 19.71
CA VAL A 44 11.10 -64.56 18.47
C VAL A 44 10.12 -65.78 18.42
N LYS A 45 9.30 -65.82 17.32
CA LYS A 45 8.57 -66.95 16.61
C LYS A 45 7.14 -67.38 17.12
N PRO A 46 6.28 -68.07 16.31
CA PRO A 46 5.66 -67.63 15.03
C PRO A 46 4.17 -68.08 14.79
N LYS A 47 3.42 -67.51 13.81
CA LYS A 47 2.26 -68.08 13.02
C LYS A 47 1.30 -66.96 12.50
N PRO A 48 0.32 -67.22 11.60
CA PRO A 48 0.47 -67.68 10.21
C PRO A 48 -0.26 -66.73 9.21
N LYS A 49 -0.14 -66.93 7.89
CA LYS A 49 -0.93 -66.20 6.88
C LYS A 49 -2.36 -66.75 6.77
N PRO A 50 -3.40 -65.89 6.64
CA PRO A 50 -4.66 -66.26 6.00
C PRO A 50 -4.93 -65.47 4.70
N LYS A 51 -5.75 -66.09 3.85
CA LYS A 51 -6.06 -65.75 2.46
C LYS A 51 -6.75 -64.38 2.27
N VAL A 52 -6.50 -63.78 1.11
CA VAL A 52 -7.32 -62.71 0.52
C VAL A 52 -8.73 -63.23 0.28
N VAL A 53 -9.75 -62.49 0.74
CA VAL A 53 -11.14 -62.67 0.33
C VAL A 53 -11.69 -61.31 -0.06
N THR A 54 -12.03 -61.16 -1.34
CA THR A 54 -12.52 -59.92 -1.94
C THR A 54 -13.93 -59.61 -1.45
N SER A 55 -14.10 -58.50 -0.70
CA SER A 55 -15.43 -57.96 -0.36
C SER A 55 -15.61 -56.58 -0.99
N THR A 56 -16.40 -56.53 -2.05
CA THR A 56 -16.76 -55.31 -2.78
C THR A 56 -17.73 -54.47 -1.97
N LYS A 57 -17.25 -53.36 -1.38
CA LYS A 57 -18.11 -52.25 -0.93
C LYS A 57 -17.83 -51.01 -1.77
N LYS A 58 -18.84 -50.55 -2.52
CA LYS A 58 -18.79 -49.33 -3.33
C LYS A 58 -18.47 -48.12 -2.43
N PRO A 59 -17.59 -47.19 -2.82
CA PRO A 59 -17.27 -46.03 -2.01
C PRO A 59 -18.46 -45.06 -1.98
N ILE A 60 -18.95 -44.74 -0.78
CA ILE A 60 -19.88 -43.62 -0.59
C ILE A 60 -19.07 -42.32 -0.73
N VAL A 61 -19.23 -41.65 -1.87
CA VAL A 61 -18.63 -40.34 -2.13
C VAL A 61 -19.31 -39.32 -1.22
N LYS A 62 -18.68 -39.00 -0.08
CA LYS A 62 -19.05 -37.80 0.69
C LYS A 62 -18.80 -36.59 -0.20
N LYS A 63 -19.88 -35.93 -0.65
CA LYS A 63 -19.83 -34.70 -1.43
C LYS A 63 -19.03 -33.68 -0.62
N ARG A 64 -17.80 -33.37 -1.06
CA ARG A 64 -16.97 -32.33 -0.46
C ARG A 64 -17.74 -31.03 -0.60
N VAL A 65 -18.18 -30.45 0.52
CA VAL A 65 -18.81 -29.12 0.52
C VAL A 65 -17.78 -28.19 -0.11
N ARG A 66 -18.07 -27.66 -1.29
CA ARG A 66 -17.36 -26.51 -1.83
C ARG A 66 -17.67 -25.38 -0.87
N THR A 67 -16.71 -25.06 0.00
CA THR A 67 -16.60 -23.72 0.56
C THR A 67 -16.45 -22.79 -0.64
N SER A 68 -17.56 -22.20 -1.09
CA SER A 68 -17.52 -21.09 -2.02
C SER A 68 -16.66 -20.02 -1.36
N SER A 69 -15.49 -19.78 -1.91
CA SER A 69 -14.71 -18.59 -1.61
C SER A 69 -15.55 -17.40 -2.05
N SER A 70 -16.34 -16.84 -1.12
CA SER A 70 -16.92 -15.53 -1.30
C SER A 70 -15.77 -14.60 -1.63
N ALA A 71 -15.90 -13.82 -2.72
CA ALA A 71 -14.92 -12.81 -3.05
C ALA A 71 -14.68 -11.94 -1.81
N PRO A 72 -13.41 -11.59 -1.50
CA PRO A 72 -13.15 -10.69 -0.38
C PRO A 72 -13.91 -9.38 -0.61
N ALA A 73 -14.54 -8.86 0.45
CA ALA A 73 -15.19 -7.56 0.37
C ALA A 73 -14.10 -6.50 0.09
N THR A 74 -14.14 -5.89 -1.10
CA THR A 74 -13.19 -4.85 -1.50
C THR A 74 -13.29 -3.66 -0.54
N SER A 75 -12.16 -3.25 0.05
CA SER A 75 -12.16 -2.13 0.99
C SER A 75 -12.42 -0.80 0.28
N LEU A 76 -12.94 0.18 1.02
CA LEU A 76 -13.05 1.57 0.57
C LEU A 76 -11.66 2.11 0.15
N SER A 77 -10.62 1.81 0.94
CA SER A 77 -9.26 2.22 0.66
C SER A 77 -8.72 1.61 -0.65
N ASP A 78 -9.04 0.34 -0.93
CA ASP A 78 -8.57 -0.37 -2.13
C ASP A 78 -9.21 0.25 -3.39
N LYS A 79 -10.54 0.47 -3.38
CA LYS A 79 -11.24 1.18 -4.47
C LYS A 79 -10.72 2.59 -4.67
N LEU A 80 -10.33 3.30 -3.60
CA LEU A 80 -9.76 4.64 -3.72
C LEU A 80 -8.41 4.64 -4.41
N VAL A 81 -7.51 3.71 -4.07
CA VAL A 81 -6.20 3.61 -4.74
C VAL A 81 -6.37 3.35 -6.24
N GLU A 82 -7.33 2.53 -6.65
CA GLU A 82 -7.61 2.24 -8.07
C GLU A 82 -8.22 3.43 -8.83
N MET A 83 -9.05 4.25 -8.19
CA MET A 83 -9.77 5.36 -8.85
C MET A 83 -9.09 6.74 -8.73
N LEU A 84 -8.01 6.84 -7.97
CA LEU A 84 -7.28 8.10 -7.81
C LEU A 84 -6.53 8.45 -9.10
N PRO A 85 -6.56 9.73 -9.54
CA PRO A 85 -5.81 10.15 -10.72
C PRO A 85 -4.31 10.02 -10.44
N THR A 86 -3.65 9.12 -11.15
CA THR A 86 -2.19 9.13 -11.30
C THR A 86 -1.84 10.20 -12.35
N ALA A 87 -1.94 11.48 -11.96
CA ALA A 87 -1.66 12.58 -12.88
C ALA A 87 -0.15 12.76 -13.09
N GLY A 88 0.18 13.46 -14.18
CA GLY A 88 1.55 13.69 -14.61
C GLY A 88 2.36 14.55 -13.64
N ILE A 89 3.68 14.41 -13.78
CA ILE A 89 4.63 15.47 -13.44
C ILE A 89 4.88 16.25 -14.74
N ALA A 90 4.83 17.57 -14.66
CA ALA A 90 5.23 18.46 -15.74
C ALA A 90 6.28 19.46 -15.25
N TYR A 91 7.04 20.03 -16.19
CA TYR A 91 8.14 20.95 -15.88
C TYR A 91 8.35 22.02 -16.95
N SER A 92 9.04 23.09 -16.55
CA SER A 92 9.45 24.20 -17.41
C SER A 92 10.90 24.60 -17.07
N PRO A 93 11.76 24.91 -18.05
CA PRO A 93 11.48 25.00 -19.49
C PRO A 93 11.22 23.64 -20.16
N SER A 94 10.58 23.66 -21.34
CA SER A 94 10.22 22.47 -22.13
C SER A 94 11.39 21.83 -22.90
N PHE A 95 12.60 22.39 -22.77
CA PHE A 95 13.84 21.84 -23.30
C PHE A 95 14.71 21.26 -22.17
N SER A 96 15.72 20.45 -22.51
CA SER A 96 16.65 19.83 -21.56
C SER A 96 17.20 20.85 -20.55
N PRO A 97 16.87 20.75 -19.25
CA PRO A 97 17.26 21.78 -18.29
C PRO A 97 18.78 21.96 -18.15
N LEU A 98 19.19 23.18 -17.86
CA LEU A 98 20.60 23.52 -17.65
C LEU A 98 20.98 23.38 -16.18
N ILE A 99 22.22 22.95 -15.92
CA ILE A 99 22.80 23.03 -14.57
C ILE A 99 22.74 24.47 -14.03
N GLN A 100 22.57 24.60 -12.72
CA GLN A 100 22.48 25.87 -11.96
C GLN A 100 21.28 26.78 -12.31
N VAL A 101 20.49 26.46 -13.35
CA VAL A 101 19.26 27.16 -13.72
C VAL A 101 18.06 26.54 -13.00
N PRO A 102 17.13 27.34 -12.43
CA PRO A 102 15.94 26.79 -11.78
C PRO A 102 14.98 26.17 -12.79
N VAL A 103 14.63 24.91 -12.54
CA VAL A 103 13.57 24.16 -13.22
C VAL A 103 12.31 24.26 -12.37
N TYR A 104 11.20 24.63 -12.99
CA TYR A 104 9.90 24.77 -12.34
C TYR A 104 9.08 23.50 -12.59
N PHE A 105 8.41 22.97 -11.56
CA PHE A 105 7.64 21.73 -11.61
C PHE A 105 6.19 21.94 -11.20
N TRP A 106 5.30 21.13 -11.73
CA TRP A 106 3.93 21.03 -11.24
C TRP A 106 3.31 19.65 -11.49
N SER A 107 2.20 19.42 -10.81
CA SER A 107 1.35 18.26 -11.01
C SER A 107 -0.06 18.68 -11.39
N ASP A 108 -0.67 17.95 -12.32
CA ASP A 108 -2.04 18.16 -12.77
C ASP A 108 -3.09 17.57 -11.79
N ILE A 109 -2.65 17.13 -10.60
CA ILE A 109 -3.54 16.63 -9.54
C ILE A 109 -4.33 17.80 -8.92
N PRO A 110 -5.68 17.76 -8.94
CA PRO A 110 -6.51 18.80 -8.33
C PRO A 110 -6.41 18.77 -6.79
N LEU A 111 -6.41 19.97 -6.18
CA LEU A 111 -6.24 20.14 -4.72
C LEU A 111 -7.44 19.67 -3.87
N LEU A 112 -8.56 19.32 -4.53
CA LEU A 112 -9.71 18.66 -3.92
C LEU A 112 -10.29 17.69 -4.93
N VAL A 113 -10.38 16.42 -4.55
CA VAL A 113 -11.05 15.36 -5.33
C VAL A 113 -12.31 14.95 -4.58
N THR A 114 -13.47 15.14 -5.21
CA THR A 114 -14.75 14.60 -4.74
C THR A 114 -15.21 13.48 -5.66
N LYS A 115 -15.57 12.32 -5.11
CA LYS A 115 -16.03 11.13 -5.85
C LYS A 115 -17.17 10.43 -5.11
N ASN A 116 -18.12 9.87 -5.86
CA ASN A 116 -19.14 8.98 -5.33
C ASN A 116 -18.76 7.54 -5.67
N ILE A 117 -18.81 6.65 -4.67
CA ILE A 117 -18.33 5.27 -4.78
C ILE A 117 -19.41 4.34 -4.26
N GLU A 118 -19.79 3.32 -5.03
CA GLU A 118 -20.66 2.27 -4.52
C GLU A 118 -19.84 1.18 -3.82
N ILE A 119 -20.18 0.88 -2.56
CA ILE A 119 -19.54 -0.13 -1.73
C ILE A 119 -20.63 -0.98 -1.09
N VAL A 120 -20.71 -2.27 -1.48
CA VAL A 120 -21.70 -3.23 -0.94
C VAL A 120 -23.16 -2.72 -1.04
N GLY A 121 -23.48 -1.97 -2.10
CA GLY A 121 -24.81 -1.39 -2.34
C GLY A 121 -25.08 -0.05 -1.65
N GLU A 122 -24.12 0.52 -0.90
CA GLU A 122 -24.22 1.87 -0.34
C GLU A 122 -23.40 2.86 -1.17
N ILE A 123 -23.97 4.03 -1.45
CA ILE A 123 -23.26 5.14 -2.09
C ILE A 123 -22.52 5.93 -1.02
N VAL A 124 -21.21 6.06 -1.21
CA VAL A 124 -20.29 6.79 -0.34
C VAL A 124 -19.76 8.01 -1.09
N GLU A 125 -20.03 9.21 -0.59
CA GLU A 125 -19.33 10.43 -1.05
C GLU A 125 -17.96 10.47 -0.38
N VAL A 126 -16.89 10.67 -1.15
CA VAL A 126 -15.51 10.78 -0.66
C VAL A 126 -14.92 12.13 -1.08
N ARG A 127 -14.27 12.82 -0.14
CA ARG A 127 -13.55 14.08 -0.34
C ARG A 127 -12.10 13.93 0.09
N LEU A 128 -11.17 14.06 -0.86
CA LEU A 128 -9.73 13.88 -0.65
C LEU A 128 -8.95 15.14 -0.99
N LYS A 129 -7.91 15.43 -0.19
CA LYS A 129 -6.95 16.51 -0.38
C LYS A 129 -5.55 15.90 -0.52
N PRO A 130 -4.79 16.25 -1.57
CA PRO A 130 -3.42 15.75 -1.76
C PRO A 130 -2.42 16.51 -0.88
N THR A 131 -1.31 15.85 -0.57
CA THR A 131 -0.06 16.45 -0.11
C THR A 131 1.06 15.84 -0.94
N PHE A 132 1.88 16.69 -1.55
CA PHE A 132 2.87 16.35 -2.56
C PHE A 132 4.27 16.31 -1.97
N LEU A 133 4.93 15.15 -2.03
CA LEU A 133 6.34 14.99 -1.75
C LEU A 133 7.09 14.79 -3.07
N TRP A 134 7.82 15.81 -3.47
CA TRP A 134 8.72 15.80 -4.61
C TRP A 134 10.07 15.23 -4.21
N HIS A 135 10.65 14.40 -5.07
CA HIS A 135 12.04 13.95 -5.00
C HIS A 135 12.68 14.16 -6.37
N PHE A 136 13.68 15.04 -6.47
CA PHE A 136 14.22 15.50 -7.77
C PHE A 136 15.23 14.54 -8.41
N GLY A 137 15.52 13.40 -7.77
CA GLY A 137 16.41 12.37 -8.32
C GLY A 137 17.90 12.54 -7.98
N ASP A 138 18.27 13.65 -7.34
CA ASP A 138 19.62 13.94 -6.84
C ASP A 138 19.75 13.87 -5.31
N GLY A 139 18.70 13.39 -4.64
CA GLY A 139 18.58 13.32 -3.17
C GLY A 139 17.87 14.51 -2.53
N VAL A 140 17.57 15.58 -3.28
CA VAL A 140 16.78 16.71 -2.77
C VAL A 140 15.29 16.37 -2.82
N ILE A 141 14.59 16.71 -1.73
CA ILE A 141 13.15 16.53 -1.57
C ILE A 141 12.44 17.85 -1.23
N PHE A 142 11.17 17.97 -1.61
CA PHE A 142 10.35 19.15 -1.32
C PHE A 142 8.89 18.75 -1.03
N LEU A 143 8.37 19.15 0.13
CA LEU A 143 7.01 18.83 0.59
C LEU A 143 6.10 20.06 0.45
N THR A 144 4.95 19.91 -0.21
CA THR A 144 3.98 21.00 -0.39
C THR A 144 2.53 20.49 -0.46
N LYS A 145 1.56 21.38 -0.26
CA LYS A 145 0.13 21.14 -0.50
C LYS A 145 -0.40 21.81 -1.77
N LYS A 146 0.48 22.47 -2.52
CA LYS A 146 0.15 23.17 -3.77
C LYS A 146 0.65 22.35 -4.96
N SER A 147 -0.07 22.44 -6.08
CA SER A 147 0.25 21.75 -7.34
C SER A 147 1.60 22.16 -7.93
N GLY A 148 2.12 23.34 -7.57
CA GLY A 148 3.21 24.01 -8.29
C GLY A 148 2.69 24.84 -9.46
N GLY A 149 3.58 25.25 -10.36
CA GLY A 149 3.24 25.93 -11.60
C GLY A 149 4.47 26.14 -12.49
N PRO A 150 4.29 26.64 -13.73
CA PRO A 150 5.39 27.09 -14.57
C PRO A 150 6.01 28.40 -14.06
N PHE A 151 7.16 28.78 -14.60
CA PHE A 151 7.70 30.13 -14.47
C PHE A 151 6.68 31.19 -14.97
N PRO A 152 6.56 32.38 -14.32
CA PRO A 152 7.39 32.86 -13.21
C PRO A 152 6.90 32.45 -11.82
N ASP A 153 5.60 32.24 -11.64
CA ASP A 153 4.96 32.17 -10.32
C ASP A 153 5.01 30.77 -9.66
N GLY A 154 5.55 29.76 -10.37
CA GLY A 154 5.62 28.39 -9.89
C GLY A 154 6.46 28.22 -8.62
N GLU A 155 5.84 27.65 -7.58
CA GLU A 155 6.45 27.55 -6.25
C GLU A 155 7.38 26.34 -6.07
N VAL A 156 7.17 25.26 -6.83
CA VAL A 156 8.04 24.08 -6.81
C VAL A 156 9.15 24.31 -7.83
N ARG A 157 10.36 24.58 -7.34
CA ARG A 157 11.54 24.83 -8.18
C ARG A 157 12.79 24.14 -7.65
N HIS A 158 13.64 23.65 -8.54
CA HIS A 158 14.91 23.01 -8.20
C HIS A 158 16.01 23.35 -9.22
N SER A 159 17.25 23.47 -8.75
CA SER A 159 18.43 23.76 -9.59
C SER A 159 19.46 22.63 -9.44
N TYR A 160 19.70 21.90 -10.52
CA TYR A 160 20.64 20.78 -10.52
C TYR A 160 22.10 21.26 -10.56
N SER A 161 22.97 20.64 -9.75
CA SER A 161 24.40 21.00 -9.67
C SER A 161 25.29 20.30 -10.70
N ARG A 162 24.81 19.20 -11.30
CA ARG A 162 25.56 18.37 -12.25
C ARG A 162 24.68 18.02 -13.45
N ALA A 163 25.32 17.82 -14.60
CA ALA A 163 24.66 17.26 -15.77
C ALA A 163 24.47 15.74 -15.59
N GLY A 164 23.40 15.19 -16.15
CA GLY A 164 23.07 13.78 -16.02
C GLY A 164 21.59 13.47 -16.27
N HIS A 165 21.24 12.19 -16.15
CA HIS A 165 19.86 11.73 -16.20
C HIS A 165 19.30 11.61 -14.80
N TYR A 166 18.11 12.17 -14.58
CA TYR A 166 17.43 12.20 -13.29
C TYR A 166 16.01 11.66 -13.43
N VAL A 167 15.52 10.97 -12.41
CA VAL A 167 14.12 10.56 -12.32
C VAL A 167 13.48 11.35 -11.19
N ILE A 168 12.62 12.31 -11.55
CA ILE A 168 11.77 12.97 -10.57
C ILE A 168 10.71 11.96 -10.14
N GLN A 169 10.49 11.83 -8.85
CA GLN A 169 9.38 11.08 -8.27
C GLN A 169 8.47 12.05 -7.52
N LEU A 170 7.17 11.87 -7.67
CA LEU A 170 6.13 12.58 -6.95
C LEU A 170 5.30 11.57 -6.19
N ILE A 171 5.43 11.57 -4.87
CA ILE A 171 4.57 10.79 -3.97
C ILE A 171 3.45 11.71 -3.51
N THR A 172 2.21 11.35 -3.83
CA THR A 172 1.02 12.09 -3.40
C THR A 172 0.33 11.31 -2.28
N SER A 173 0.41 11.83 -1.06
CA SER A 173 -0.36 11.32 0.08
C SER A 173 -1.74 11.97 0.09
N TRP A 174 -2.78 11.17 0.25
CA TRP A 174 -4.16 11.62 0.26
C TRP A 174 -4.75 11.53 1.66
N ASP A 175 -5.30 12.64 2.14
CA ASP A 175 -6.02 12.74 3.41
C ASP A 175 -7.44 13.22 3.15
N GLY A 176 -8.42 12.72 3.90
CA GLY A 176 -9.80 13.06 3.64
C GLY A 176 -10.84 12.26 4.39
N GLU A 177 -12.09 12.52 4.00
CA GLU A 177 -13.29 12.11 4.69
C GLU A 177 -14.26 11.44 3.72
N PHE A 178 -15.09 10.56 4.24
CA PHE A 178 -16.14 9.89 3.52
C PHE A 178 -17.48 10.06 4.26
N THR A 179 -18.57 10.15 3.51
CA THR A 179 -19.93 10.33 4.02
C THR A 179 -20.81 9.19 3.53
N VAL A 180 -21.49 8.52 4.46
CA VAL A 180 -22.43 7.42 4.19
C VAL A 180 -23.74 7.72 4.92
N GLN A 181 -24.86 7.76 4.21
CA GLN A 181 -26.19 8.05 4.78
C GLN A 181 -26.22 9.30 5.68
N GLY A 182 -25.47 10.36 5.31
CA GLY A 182 -25.35 11.61 6.06
C GLY A 182 -24.36 11.58 7.24
N VAL A 183 -23.73 10.45 7.55
CA VAL A 183 -22.67 10.35 8.57
C VAL A 183 -21.30 10.51 7.92
N THR A 184 -20.58 11.57 8.25
CA THR A 184 -19.21 11.82 7.79
C THR A 184 -18.19 11.20 8.75
N SER A 185 -17.11 10.65 8.23
CA SER A 185 -15.99 10.08 9.01
C SER A 185 -14.67 10.18 8.24
N ARG A 186 -13.55 10.25 8.96
CA ARG A 186 -12.22 10.26 8.32
C ARG A 186 -11.90 8.89 7.71
N ILE A 187 -11.29 8.89 6.54
CA ILE A 187 -10.87 7.66 5.86
C ILE A 187 -9.71 7.03 6.66
N PRO A 188 -9.80 5.76 7.07
CA PRO A 188 -8.74 5.10 7.82
C PRO A 188 -7.60 4.65 6.91
N GLY A 189 -6.39 4.66 7.46
CA GLY A 189 -5.17 4.22 6.79
C GLY A 189 -4.41 5.33 6.07
N LYS A 190 -3.47 4.94 5.22
CA LYS A 190 -2.65 5.82 4.39
C LYS A 190 -2.94 5.49 2.93
N ILE A 191 -3.26 6.50 2.13
CA ILE A 191 -3.53 6.37 0.70
C ILE A 191 -2.47 7.16 -0.05
N GLU A 192 -1.70 6.50 -0.91
CA GLU A 192 -0.63 7.12 -1.69
C GLU A 192 -0.73 6.74 -3.16
N SER A 193 -0.43 7.69 -4.04
CA SER A 193 -0.13 7.45 -5.45
C SER A 193 1.28 7.94 -5.76
N VAL A 194 1.94 7.32 -6.75
CA VAL A 194 3.32 7.65 -7.16
C VAL A 194 3.37 7.90 -8.65
N SER A 195 3.89 9.05 -9.05
CA SER A 195 4.22 9.40 -10.43
C SER A 195 5.73 9.54 -10.58
N ALA A 196 6.27 9.22 -11.77
CA ALA A 196 7.69 9.35 -12.06
C ALA A 196 7.93 9.94 -13.46
N LEU A 197 8.96 10.78 -13.59
CA LEU A 197 9.33 11.42 -14.85
C LEU A 197 10.86 11.44 -15.02
N PRO A 198 11.41 10.81 -16.07
CA PRO A 198 12.82 10.95 -16.43
C PRO A 198 13.07 12.29 -17.13
N ILE A 199 14.15 12.98 -16.77
CA ILE A 199 14.69 14.16 -17.48
C ILE A 199 16.19 14.00 -17.75
N SER A 200 16.70 14.81 -18.67
CA SER A 200 18.15 14.94 -18.93
C SER A 200 18.58 16.37 -18.70
N VAL A 201 19.43 16.58 -17.70
CA VAL A 201 20.03 17.88 -17.36
C VAL A 201 21.36 17.99 -18.07
N VAL A 202 21.60 19.10 -18.77
CA VAL A 202 22.81 19.33 -19.56
C VAL A 202 23.65 20.46 -18.99
N ALA A 203 24.96 20.40 -19.21
CA ALA A 203 25.86 21.48 -18.87
C ALA A 203 25.67 22.66 -19.84
N ALA A 204 25.86 23.89 -19.37
CA ALA A 204 25.98 25.04 -20.27
C ALA A 204 27.39 25.04 -20.91
N PRO A 205 27.54 24.86 -22.24
CA PRO A 205 28.85 24.88 -22.87
C PRO A 205 29.40 26.30 -22.93
N SER A 206 30.32 26.63 -22.02
CA SER A 206 31.01 27.93 -21.97
C SER A 206 32.07 28.06 -23.09
N ARG A 207 31.63 28.28 -24.33
CA ARG A 207 32.54 28.55 -25.45
C ARG A 207 32.98 30.02 -25.44
N PHE A 208 33.93 30.36 -24.56
CA PHE A 208 34.62 31.65 -24.61
C PHE A 208 35.62 31.65 -25.78
N SER A 209 35.31 32.40 -26.85
CA SER A 209 36.29 32.66 -27.91
C SER A 209 37.34 33.64 -27.40
N PRO A 210 38.66 33.37 -27.53
CA PRO A 210 39.68 34.36 -27.18
C PRO A 210 39.51 35.63 -28.03
N PRO A 211 39.90 36.81 -27.52
CA PRO A 211 39.78 38.06 -28.27
C PRO A 211 40.58 38.00 -29.57
N VAL A 212 39.94 38.39 -30.67
CA VAL A 212 40.60 38.47 -31.98
C VAL A 212 41.60 39.62 -31.95
N LEU A 213 42.89 39.29 -31.89
CA LEU A 213 43.97 40.26 -32.04
C LEU A 213 44.02 40.72 -33.50
N PHE A 214 43.41 41.88 -33.78
CA PHE A 214 43.63 42.58 -35.04
C PHE A 214 45.11 43.00 -35.12
N LYS A 215 45.85 42.40 -36.07
CA LYS A 215 47.12 42.95 -36.51
C LYS A 215 46.84 44.26 -37.24
N ARG A 216 47.48 45.34 -36.78
CA ARG A 216 47.65 46.58 -37.56
C ARG A 216 48.83 46.42 -38.51
#